data_AF-A0A1H7XW65-F1
#
_entry.id   AF-A0A1H7XW65-F1
#
_cell.length_a   1.000
_cell.length_b   1.000
_cell.length_c   1.000
_cell.angle_alpha   90.00
_cell.angle_beta   90.00
_cell.angle_gamma   90.00
#
_symmetry.space_group_name_H-M   'P 1'
#
loop_
_entity.id
_entity.type
_entity.pdbx_description
1 polymer ?
#
loop_
_entity_poly.entity_id
_entity_poly.type
_entity_poly.pdbx_seq_one_letter_code
_entity_poly.pdbx_strand_id
1 'polypeptide(L)'
;MITAYDKQLRTLKRENKALKKRLSYFEEFNQNDQKLLYCQSVKGIYMLASVSYSLDHLKRISKLEFRVNDDFKHNRKDLLNFLTVEAYYNADKFRTLDHLFIRDFIINIPNRGYGSFLLREALFHLSQLFGENVKIIGELSFVDEQDPENHQRRDHVYQKFGFELKNHRIQMNTIPLDILIKERARYNK
;
A
#
# COMPACT_ATOMS: atom_id res chain seq x y z
N MET A 1 30.54 -24.29 29.95
CA MET A 1 30.72 -23.93 28.52
C MET A 1 29.71 -24.62 27.59
N ILE A 2 29.48 -25.93 27.69
CA ILE A 2 28.57 -26.70 26.80
C ILE A 2 27.13 -26.16 26.82
N THR A 3 26.61 -25.80 27.98
CA THR A 3 25.23 -25.29 28.16
C THR A 3 24.97 -23.93 27.49
N ALA A 4 26.00 -23.09 27.33
CA ALA A 4 25.88 -21.81 26.64
C ALA A 4 25.81 -22.00 25.11
N TYR A 5 26.63 -22.91 24.58
CA TYR A 5 26.60 -23.31 23.17
C TYR A 5 25.28 -23.96 22.79
N ASP A 6 24.73 -24.85 23.62
CA ASP A 6 23.42 -25.46 23.37
C ASP A 6 22.28 -24.43 23.35
N LYS A 7 22.36 -23.41 24.21
CA LYS A 7 21.38 -22.31 24.23
C LYS A 7 21.46 -21.49 22.95
N GLN A 8 22.66 -21.12 22.50
CA GLN A 8 22.88 -20.45 21.22
C GLN A 8 22.39 -21.29 20.03
N LEU A 9 22.67 -22.59 20.02
CA LEU A 9 22.26 -23.50 18.96
C LEU A 9 20.73 -23.60 18.86
N ARG A 10 20.03 -23.62 20.00
CA ARG A 10 18.56 -23.59 20.05
C ARG A 10 17.99 -22.28 19.54
N THR A 11 18.61 -21.15 19.88
CA THR A 11 18.21 -19.83 19.37
C THR A 11 18.39 -19.76 17.86
N LEU A 12 19.56 -20.14 17.34
CA LEU A 12 19.85 -20.17 15.91
C LEU A 12 18.89 -21.07 15.15
N LYS A 13 18.55 -22.26 15.67
CA LYS A 13 17.55 -23.15 15.05
C LYS A 13 16.16 -22.52 14.99
N ARG A 14 15.75 -21.77 16.02
CA ARG A 14 14.46 -21.06 16.03
C ARG A 14 14.44 -19.93 15.00
N GLU A 15 15.51 -19.15 14.92
CA GLU A 15 15.66 -18.07 13.93
C GLU A 15 15.68 -18.62 12.51
N ASN A 16 16.44 -19.69 12.25
CA ASN A 16 16.48 -20.33 10.93
C ASN A 16 15.11 -20.87 10.51
N LYS A 17 14.37 -21.48 11.44
CA LYS A 17 13.00 -21.95 11.18
C LYS A 17 12.06 -20.78 10.85
N ALA A 18 12.18 -19.67 11.58
CA ALA A 18 11.41 -18.46 11.29
C ALA A 18 11.75 -17.90 9.90
N LEU A 19 13.04 -17.79 9.56
CA LEU A 19 13.51 -17.30 8.26
C LEU A 19 13.04 -18.19 7.10
N LYS A 20 13.13 -19.52 7.23
CA LYS A 20 12.62 -20.45 6.20
C LYS A 20 11.12 -20.29 5.96
N LYS A 21 10.33 -20.12 7.03
CA LYS A 21 8.90 -19.85 6.91
C LYS A 21 8.63 -18.52 6.19
N ARG A 22 9.45 -17.50 6.43
CA ARG A 22 9.36 -16.20 5.74
C ARG A 22 9.65 -16.34 4.25
N LEU A 23 10.67 -17.11 3.90
CA LEU A 23 11.13 -17.26 2.52
C LEU A 23 10.09 -17.98 1.65
N SER A 24 9.55 -19.10 2.15
CA SER A 24 8.47 -19.85 1.50
C SER A 24 7.23 -18.99 1.22
N TYR A 25 6.91 -18.04 2.11
CA TYR A 25 5.79 -17.13 1.90
C TYR A 25 6.05 -16.11 0.79
N PHE A 26 7.26 -15.54 0.74
CA PHE A 26 7.61 -14.64 -0.36
C PHE A 26 7.55 -15.35 -1.71
N GLU A 27 7.87 -16.65 -1.75
CA GLU A 27 7.72 -17.50 -2.92
C GLU A 27 6.25 -17.69 -3.32
N GLU A 28 5.34 -17.96 -2.36
CA GLU A 28 3.88 -18.02 -2.62
C GLU A 28 3.34 -16.69 -3.16
N PHE A 29 3.85 -15.58 -2.66
CA PHE A 29 3.46 -14.25 -3.14
C PHE A 29 3.80 -14.05 -4.62
N ASN A 30 4.98 -14.51 -5.04
CA ASN A 30 5.46 -14.41 -6.41
C ASN A 30 4.73 -15.35 -7.40
N GLN A 31 4.01 -16.37 -6.91
CA GLN A 31 3.23 -17.29 -7.75
C GLN A 31 1.83 -16.77 -8.07
N ASN A 32 1.38 -15.69 -7.42
CA ASN A 32 0.12 -15.02 -7.72
C ASN A 32 0.36 -13.83 -8.67
N ASP A 33 -0.68 -13.34 -9.36
CA ASP A 33 -0.64 -12.10 -10.16
C ASP A 33 -0.35 -10.82 -9.33
N GLN A 34 0.09 -11.00 -8.09
CA GLN A 34 0.35 -9.99 -7.08
C GLN A 34 1.87 -9.76 -6.97
N LYS A 35 2.32 -8.54 -7.25
CA LYS A 35 3.72 -8.15 -7.16
C LYS A 35 4.00 -7.51 -5.81
N LEU A 36 5.08 -7.94 -5.15
CA LEU A 36 5.58 -7.26 -3.95
C LEU A 36 6.23 -5.92 -4.35
N LEU A 37 5.77 -4.83 -3.75
CA LEU A 37 6.28 -3.48 -3.98
C LEU A 37 7.36 -3.09 -2.97
N TYR A 38 7.06 -3.33 -1.69
CA TYR A 38 7.93 -2.90 -0.60
C TYR A 38 7.73 -3.76 0.64
N CYS A 39 8.80 -3.95 1.39
CA CYS A 39 8.81 -4.67 2.65
C CYS A 39 9.51 -3.80 3.70
N GLN A 40 8.86 -3.61 4.84
CA GLN A 40 9.37 -2.79 5.93
C GLN A 40 9.23 -3.52 7.25
N SER A 41 10.26 -3.51 8.10
CA SER A 41 10.15 -4.00 9.47
C SER A 41 9.81 -2.85 10.42
N VAL A 42 8.78 -3.02 11.25
CA VAL A 42 8.41 -2.08 12.31
C VAL A 42 8.26 -2.85 13.61
N LYS A 43 9.12 -2.58 14.59
CA LYS A 43 9.12 -3.27 15.90
C LYS A 43 9.13 -4.81 15.78
N GLY A 44 9.84 -5.34 14.77
CA GLY A 44 9.97 -6.78 14.52
C GLY A 44 8.84 -7.41 13.69
N ILE A 45 7.80 -6.64 13.32
CA ILE A 45 6.71 -7.05 12.43
C ILE A 45 7.08 -6.64 11.00
N TYR A 46 6.89 -7.53 10.03
CA TYR A 46 7.08 -7.21 8.62
C TYR A 46 5.77 -6.73 8.00
N MET A 47 5.78 -5.51 7.50
CA MET A 47 4.71 -4.94 6.69
C MET A 47 5.07 -5.05 5.22
N LEU A 48 4.15 -5.58 4.43
CA LEU A 48 4.33 -5.85 3.00
C LEU A 48 3.30 -5.07 2.21
N ALA A 49 3.77 -4.23 1.30
CA ALA A 49 2.94 -3.57 0.30
C ALA A 49 3.05 -4.34 -1.02
N SER A 50 1.92 -4.48 -1.70
CA SER A 50 1.82 -5.26 -2.93
C SER A 50 0.79 -4.71 -3.86
N VAL A 51 0.81 -5.13 -5.12
CA VAL A 51 -0.13 -4.71 -6.15
C VAL A 51 -0.49 -5.84 -7.10
N SER A 52 -1.76 -5.93 -7.47
CA SER A 52 -2.23 -6.73 -8.60
C SER A 52 -2.79 -5.82 -9.69
N TYR A 53 -2.68 -6.24 -10.94
CA TYR A 53 -3.14 -5.45 -12.09
C TYR A 53 -4.28 -6.15 -12.82
N SER A 54 -5.22 -5.37 -13.31
CA SER A 54 -6.13 -5.79 -14.36
C SER A 54 -5.86 -4.97 -15.60
N LEU A 55 -5.90 -5.63 -16.76
CA LEU A 55 -5.72 -5.00 -18.06
C LEU A 55 -7.06 -4.87 -18.77
N ASP A 56 -7.23 -3.82 -19.55
CA ASP A 56 -8.35 -3.71 -20.49
C ASP A 56 -8.12 -4.57 -21.75
N HIS A 57 -9.11 -4.57 -22.65
CA HIS A 57 -9.06 -5.25 -23.95
C HIS A 57 -7.92 -4.75 -24.86
N LEU A 58 -7.35 -3.58 -24.59
CA LEU A 58 -6.19 -3.01 -25.29
C LEU A 58 -4.87 -3.30 -24.58
N LYS A 59 -4.88 -4.19 -23.57
CA LYS A 59 -3.73 -4.56 -22.74
C LYS A 59 -3.14 -3.39 -21.93
N ARG A 60 -3.92 -2.34 -21.68
CA ARG A 60 -3.52 -1.22 -20.81
C ARG A 60 -3.99 -1.48 -19.39
N ILE A 61 -3.27 -0.96 -18.40
CA ILE A 61 -3.67 -1.09 -16.99
C ILE A 61 -5.01 -0.36 -16.82
N SER A 62 -6.06 -1.09 -16.41
CA SER A 62 -7.39 -0.53 -16.13
C SER A 62 -7.66 -0.39 -14.63
N LYS A 63 -7.13 -1.32 -13.84
CA LYS A 63 -7.25 -1.31 -12.37
C LYS A 63 -5.94 -1.78 -11.73
N LEU A 64 -5.59 -1.13 -10.63
CA LEU A 64 -4.55 -1.53 -9.69
C LEU A 64 -5.19 -1.77 -8.33
N GLU A 65 -4.92 -2.92 -7.74
CA GLU A 65 -5.35 -3.23 -6.38
C GLU A 65 -4.13 -3.40 -5.49
N PHE A 66 -3.94 -2.44 -4.59
CA PHE A 66 -2.85 -2.43 -3.63
C PHE A 66 -3.29 -3.04 -2.31
N ARG A 67 -2.44 -3.83 -1.67
CA ARG A 67 -2.73 -4.46 -0.38
C ARG A 67 -1.57 -4.34 0.60
N VAL A 68 -1.91 -4.22 1.89
CA VAL A 68 -0.97 -4.31 3.01
C VAL A 68 -1.24 -5.55 3.83
N ASN A 69 -0.19 -6.32 4.08
CA ASN A 69 -0.20 -7.45 5.01
C ASN A 69 0.85 -7.24 6.12
N ASP A 70 0.52 -7.61 7.35
CA ASP A 70 1.39 -7.54 8.53
C ASP A 70 1.66 -8.94 9.11
N ASP A 71 2.87 -9.46 8.93
CA ASP A 71 3.28 -10.80 9.38
C ASP A 71 2.36 -11.98 8.94
N PHE A 72 2.86 -13.19 9.07
CA PHE A 72 2.30 -14.43 8.49
C PHE A 72 1.05 -14.97 9.23
N LYS A 73 0.21 -14.10 9.80
CA LYS A 73 -1.06 -14.47 10.46
C LYS A 73 -2.23 -14.02 9.60
N HIS A 74 -2.44 -14.72 8.49
CA HIS A 74 -3.64 -14.54 7.67
C HIS A 74 -4.89 -14.90 8.45
N ASN A 75 -5.55 -13.87 8.97
CA ASN A 75 -6.97 -13.97 9.30
C ASN A 75 -7.74 -13.41 8.10
N ARG A 76 -8.98 -13.87 7.89
CA ARG A 76 -9.91 -13.28 6.90
C ARG A 76 -10.06 -11.76 7.04
N LYS A 77 -9.67 -11.21 8.20
CA LYS A 77 -9.62 -9.78 8.53
C LYS A 77 -8.56 -8.97 7.75
N ASP A 78 -7.55 -9.61 7.16
CA ASP A 78 -6.51 -8.92 6.37
C ASP A 78 -7.00 -8.57 4.95
N LEU A 79 -8.12 -9.20 4.51
CA LEU A 79 -8.82 -8.87 3.26
C LEU A 79 -9.38 -7.43 3.23
N LEU A 80 -9.34 -6.72 4.37
CA LEU A 80 -9.86 -5.36 4.54
C LEU A 80 -8.73 -4.31 4.66
N ASN A 81 -7.53 -4.60 4.15
CA ASN A 81 -6.40 -3.66 4.09
C ASN A 81 -5.98 -3.43 2.63
N PHE A 82 -6.76 -2.66 1.88
CA PHE A 82 -6.53 -2.47 0.45
C PHE A 82 -6.88 -1.06 -0.04
N LEU A 83 -6.32 -0.74 -1.20
CA LEU A 83 -6.56 0.48 -1.97
C LEU A 83 -6.77 0.09 -3.43
N THR A 84 -7.91 0.47 -3.99
CA THR A 84 -8.23 0.25 -5.41
C THR A 84 -8.09 1.56 -6.18
N VAL A 85 -7.31 1.52 -7.26
CA VAL A 85 -7.14 2.63 -8.19
C VAL A 85 -7.53 2.19 -9.60
N GLU A 86 -8.42 2.93 -10.24
CA GLU A 86 -8.83 2.71 -11.63
C GLU A 86 -8.16 3.75 -12.54
N ALA A 87 -7.76 3.33 -13.74
CA ALA A 87 -7.12 4.20 -14.71
C ALA A 87 -8.10 4.54 -15.84
N TYR A 88 -8.35 5.84 -16.02
CA TYR A 88 -9.24 6.35 -17.06
C TYR A 88 -8.42 6.97 -18.18
N TYR A 89 -8.71 6.57 -19.42
CA TYR A 89 -7.99 7.01 -20.62
C TYR A 89 -8.93 7.82 -21.51
N ASN A 90 -8.40 8.89 -22.10
CA ASN A 90 -9.16 9.72 -23.04
C ASN A 90 -9.44 8.93 -24.33
N ALA A 91 -10.71 8.86 -24.75
CA ALA A 91 -11.08 8.22 -26.01
C ALA A 91 -10.51 8.95 -27.24
N ASP A 92 -10.47 10.29 -27.18
CA ASP A 92 -10.19 11.15 -28.33
C ASP A 92 -8.72 11.57 -28.45
N LYS A 93 -7.99 11.71 -27.33
CA LYS A 93 -6.58 12.14 -27.31
C LYS A 93 -5.62 10.96 -27.26
N PHE A 94 -5.41 10.30 -28.39
CA PHE A 94 -4.40 9.23 -28.56
C PHE A 94 -4.46 8.13 -27.48
N ARG A 95 -5.61 7.93 -26.83
CA ARG A 95 -5.77 6.94 -25.77
C ARG A 95 -4.82 7.15 -24.58
N THR A 96 -4.37 8.39 -24.36
CA THR A 96 -3.51 8.75 -23.22
C THR A 96 -4.28 8.67 -21.92
N LEU A 97 -3.55 8.42 -20.82
CA LEU A 97 -4.13 8.49 -19.49
C LEU A 97 -4.70 9.90 -19.27
N ASP A 98 -5.93 9.96 -18.77
CA ASP A 98 -6.60 11.20 -18.36
C ASP A 98 -6.41 11.43 -16.86
N HIS A 99 -6.82 10.46 -16.05
CA HIS A 99 -6.68 10.51 -14.60
C HIS A 99 -6.71 9.11 -14.00
N LEU A 100 -6.28 9.04 -12.75
CA LEU A 100 -6.45 7.88 -11.87
C LEU A 100 -7.58 8.18 -10.88
N PHE A 101 -8.41 7.18 -10.59
CA PHE A 101 -9.53 7.28 -9.67
C PHE A 101 -9.34 6.31 -8.51
N ILE A 102 -9.22 6.84 -7.29
CA ILE A 102 -9.24 6.04 -6.06
C ILE A 102 -10.70 5.66 -5.79
N ARG A 103 -11.00 4.37 -5.94
CA ARG A 103 -12.35 3.83 -5.78
C ARG A 103 -12.65 3.42 -4.34
N ASP A 104 -11.73 2.67 -3.76
CA ASP A 104 -11.87 2.14 -2.40
C ASP A 104 -10.55 2.30 -1.67
N PHE A 105 -10.59 2.73 -0.42
CA PHE A 105 -9.44 2.73 0.47
C PHE A 105 -9.86 2.29 1.87
N ILE A 106 -9.63 1.01 2.19
CA ILE A 106 -10.12 0.39 3.42
C ILE A 106 -8.93 -0.10 4.25
N ILE A 107 -8.94 0.26 5.53
CA ILE A 107 -7.99 -0.21 6.53
C ILE A 107 -8.78 -0.71 7.74
N ASN A 108 -8.69 -2.00 8.02
CA ASN A 108 -9.48 -2.65 9.06
C ASN A 108 -9.12 -2.17 10.47
N ILE A 109 -7.82 -2.09 10.77
CA ILE A 109 -7.34 -1.70 12.10
C ILE A 109 -6.82 -0.26 12.04
N PRO A 110 -7.55 0.70 12.62
CA PRO A 110 -7.13 2.09 12.63
C PRO A 110 -5.84 2.30 13.45
N ASN A 111 -5.16 3.42 13.19
CA ASN A 111 -4.06 3.94 14.00
C ASN A 111 -2.81 3.05 14.14
N ARG A 112 -2.59 2.12 13.19
CA ARG A 112 -1.34 1.33 13.09
C ARG A 112 -0.37 1.79 12.01
N GLY A 113 -0.70 2.87 11.30
CA GLY A 113 0.10 3.38 10.19
C GLY A 113 -0.07 2.62 8.87
N TYR A 114 -0.94 1.60 8.81
CA TYR A 114 -1.16 0.79 7.60
C TYR A 114 -1.69 1.60 6.43
N GLY A 115 -2.64 2.51 6.67
CA GLY A 115 -3.15 3.41 5.63
C GLY A 115 -2.06 4.32 5.08
N SER A 116 -1.29 4.98 5.94
CA SER A 116 -0.20 5.83 5.48
C SER A 116 0.89 5.05 4.73
N PHE A 117 1.22 3.84 5.19
CA PHE A 117 2.14 2.96 4.51
C PHE A 117 1.61 2.56 3.13
N LEU A 118 0.36 2.08 3.04
CA LEU A 118 -0.25 1.66 1.78
C LEU A 118 -0.30 2.80 0.76
N LEU A 119 -0.81 3.97 1.17
CA LEU A 119 -0.95 5.11 0.29
C LEU A 119 0.41 5.61 -0.20
N ARG A 120 1.42 5.65 0.68
CA ARG A 120 2.80 6.01 0.29
C ARG A 120 3.34 5.10 -0.80
N GLU A 121 3.26 3.78 -0.58
CA GLU A 121 3.80 2.78 -1.50
C GLU A 121 3.01 2.74 -2.82
N ALA A 122 1.69 2.92 -2.75
CA ALA A 122 0.84 3.02 -3.93
C ALA A 122 1.19 4.25 -4.76
N LEU A 123 1.26 5.44 -4.17
CA LEU A 123 1.62 6.67 -4.87
C LEU A 123 3.01 6.59 -5.50
N PHE A 124 3.98 6.04 -4.77
CA PHE A 124 5.32 5.83 -5.32
C PHE A 124 5.27 4.92 -6.55
N HIS A 125 4.54 3.81 -6.47
CA HIS A 125 4.40 2.91 -7.60
C HIS A 125 3.66 3.53 -8.79
N LEU A 126 2.59 4.28 -8.53
CA LEU A 126 1.85 5.00 -9.57
C LEU A 126 2.75 6.01 -10.29
N SER A 127 3.63 6.71 -9.57
CA SER A 127 4.59 7.63 -10.18
C SER A 127 5.57 6.95 -11.13
N GLN A 128 5.97 5.70 -10.84
CA GLN A 128 6.85 4.91 -11.70
C GLN A 128 6.15 4.45 -12.97
N LEU A 129 4.84 4.22 -12.92
CA LEU A 129 4.06 3.73 -14.05
C LEU A 129 3.54 4.85 -14.96
N PHE A 130 3.06 5.94 -14.36
CA PHE A 130 2.31 6.98 -15.05
C PHE A 130 3.01 8.34 -15.03
N GLY A 131 4.16 8.45 -14.36
CA GLY A 131 4.85 9.70 -14.12
C GLY A 131 4.30 10.46 -12.90
N GLU A 132 5.01 11.51 -12.51
CA GLU A 132 4.65 12.32 -11.32
C GLU A 132 3.48 13.27 -11.59
N ASN A 133 3.38 13.78 -12.82
CA ASN A 133 2.35 14.73 -13.25
C ASN A 133 1.08 14.01 -13.70
N VAL A 134 0.51 13.21 -12.80
CA VAL A 134 -0.74 12.48 -13.02
C VAL A 134 -1.83 13.02 -12.11
N LYS A 135 -3.00 13.30 -12.69
CA LYS A 135 -4.19 13.67 -11.94
C LYS A 135 -4.74 12.43 -11.23
N ILE A 136 -4.87 12.50 -9.91
CA ILE A 136 -5.50 11.48 -9.07
C ILE A 136 -6.70 12.11 -8.38
N ILE A 137 -7.86 11.47 -8.52
CA ILE A 137 -9.11 11.91 -7.89
C ILE A 137 -9.79 10.75 -7.16
N GLY A 138 -10.79 11.04 -6.36
CA GLY A 138 -11.61 10.03 -5.70
C GLY A 138 -12.78 10.67 -4.96
N GLU A 139 -13.77 9.87 -4.62
CA GLU A 139 -14.92 10.30 -3.83
C GLU A 139 -14.76 9.82 -2.38
N LEU A 140 -15.08 10.69 -1.43
CA LEU A 140 -15.03 10.37 -0.02
C LEU A 140 -16.26 9.54 0.35
N SER A 141 -16.03 8.46 1.10
CA SER A 141 -17.11 7.58 1.54
C SER A 141 -18.03 8.31 2.51
N PHE A 142 -19.34 8.11 2.36
CA PHE A 142 -20.33 8.61 3.33
C PHE A 142 -20.06 8.10 4.76
N VAL A 143 -19.48 6.91 4.89
CA VAL A 143 -19.12 6.33 6.20
C VAL A 143 -18.06 7.18 6.92
N ASP A 144 -17.11 7.76 6.17
CA ASP A 144 -16.07 8.61 6.74
C ASP A 144 -16.63 9.98 7.21
N GLU A 145 -17.76 10.41 6.64
CA GLU A 145 -18.41 11.69 6.95
C GLU A 145 -19.31 11.64 8.19
N GLN A 146 -19.68 10.44 8.67
CA GLN A 146 -20.60 10.29 9.80
C GLN A 146 -19.94 10.46 11.18
N ASP A 147 -18.64 10.21 11.28
CA ASP A 147 -17.91 10.19 12.53
C ASP A 147 -16.74 11.20 12.48
N PRO A 148 -16.72 12.23 13.36
CA PRO A 148 -15.64 13.21 13.43
C PRO A 148 -14.24 12.60 13.58
N GLU A 149 -14.09 11.48 14.29
CA GLU A 149 -12.78 10.83 14.45
C GLU A 149 -12.31 10.21 13.13
N ASN A 150 -13.22 9.55 12.40
CA ASN A 150 -12.92 8.98 11.09
C ASN A 150 -12.62 10.07 10.06
N HIS A 151 -13.40 11.15 10.07
CA HIS A 151 -13.18 12.32 9.22
C HIS A 151 -11.76 12.88 9.42
N GLN A 152 -11.35 13.12 10.68
CA GLN A 152 -10.01 13.62 11.00
C GLN A 152 -8.90 12.65 10.59
N ARG A 153 -9.07 11.35 10.86
CA ARG A 153 -8.10 10.31 10.48
C ARG A 153 -7.91 10.25 8.96
N ARG A 154 -9.01 10.29 8.22
CA ARG A 154 -9.04 10.25 6.75
C ARG A 154 -8.38 11.50 6.17
N ASP A 155 -8.75 12.69 6.66
CA ASP A 155 -8.15 13.96 6.23
C ASP A 155 -6.64 13.96 6.47
N HIS A 156 -6.21 13.57 7.67
CA HIS A 156 -4.81 13.48 8.03
C HIS A 156 -4.01 12.56 7.08
N VAL A 157 -4.57 11.41 6.70
CA VAL A 157 -3.88 10.49 5.76
C VAL A 157 -3.73 11.12 4.39
N TYR A 158 -4.79 11.69 3.81
CA TYR A 158 -4.75 12.27 2.47
C TYR A 158 -3.89 13.55 2.41
N GLN A 159 -4.09 14.49 3.34
CA GLN A 159 -3.36 15.76 3.39
C GLN A 159 -1.86 15.54 3.59
N LYS A 160 -1.48 14.54 4.40
CA LYS A 160 -0.07 14.16 4.60
C LYS A 160 0.66 13.86 3.28
N PHE A 161 -0.04 13.35 2.27
CA PHE A 161 0.51 13.03 0.95
C PHE A 161 0.12 14.05 -0.13
N GLY A 162 -0.33 15.25 0.25
CA GLY A 162 -0.54 16.36 -0.67
C GLY A 162 -1.88 16.36 -1.40
N PHE A 163 -2.85 15.55 -0.97
CA PHE A 163 -4.20 15.64 -1.51
C PHE A 163 -4.93 16.87 -0.97
N GLU A 164 -5.70 17.51 -1.85
CA GLU A 164 -6.69 18.50 -1.52
C GLU A 164 -8.04 17.81 -1.28
N LEU A 165 -8.73 18.21 -0.22
CA LEU A 165 -10.07 17.71 0.11
C LEU A 165 -11.08 18.84 -0.07
N LYS A 166 -12.03 18.65 -0.98
CA LYS A 166 -13.07 19.64 -1.25
C LYS A 166 -14.33 18.96 -1.75
N ASN A 167 -15.50 19.39 -1.24
CA ASN A 167 -16.81 18.93 -1.71
C ASN A 167 -16.93 17.39 -1.76
N HIS A 168 -16.54 16.70 -0.68
CA HIS A 168 -16.62 15.24 -0.57
C HIS A 168 -15.74 14.51 -1.59
N ARG A 169 -14.67 15.16 -2.07
CA ARG A 169 -13.73 14.61 -3.03
C ARG A 169 -12.30 14.86 -2.60
N ILE A 170 -11.44 13.94 -2.99
CA ILE A 170 -9.98 14.09 -2.94
C ILE A 170 -9.47 14.39 -4.33
N GLN A 171 -8.44 15.22 -4.43
CA GLN A 171 -7.74 15.44 -5.68
C GLN A 171 -6.27 15.76 -5.45
N MET A 172 -5.44 15.39 -6.42
CA MET A 172 -4.03 15.74 -6.49
C MET A 172 -3.62 15.77 -7.97
N ASN A 173 -2.83 16.76 -8.38
CA ASN A 173 -2.38 16.89 -9.77
C ASN A 173 -0.93 16.43 -9.99
N THR A 174 -0.15 16.37 -8.91
CA THR A 174 1.25 15.97 -8.94
C THR A 174 1.58 15.14 -7.71
N ILE A 175 2.16 13.96 -7.91
CA ILE A 175 2.60 13.08 -6.83
C ILE A 175 3.85 13.70 -6.17
N PRO A 176 3.83 14.00 -4.86
CA PRO A 176 4.94 14.70 -4.20
C PRO A 176 6.06 13.72 -3.80
N LEU A 177 6.93 13.34 -4.74
CA LEU A 177 7.99 12.35 -4.50
C LEU A 177 8.88 12.68 -3.31
N ASP A 178 9.22 13.95 -3.09
CA ASP A 178 10.03 14.39 -1.95
C ASP A 178 9.39 14.02 -0.61
N ILE A 179 8.07 14.12 -0.51
CA ILE A 179 7.32 13.74 0.69
C ILE A 179 7.37 12.22 0.86
N LEU A 180 7.17 11.45 -0.23
CA LEU A 180 7.21 9.99 -0.20
C LEU A 180 8.58 9.45 0.22
N ILE A 181 9.66 10.02 -0.32
CA ILE A 181 11.04 9.65 -0.01
C ILE A 181 11.38 9.97 1.45
N LYS A 182 11.04 11.17 1.92
CA LYS A 182 11.22 11.56 3.33
C LYS A 182 10.45 10.63 4.27
N GLU A 183 9.23 10.25 3.91
CA GLU A 183 8.42 9.31 4.69
C GLU A 183 9.01 7.90 4.71
N ARG A 184 9.58 7.39 3.60
CA ARG A 184 10.30 6.10 3.61
C ARG A 184 11.53 6.13 4.51
N ALA A 185 12.32 7.22 4.43
CA ALA A 185 13.56 7.36 5.20
C ALA A 185 13.36 7.35 6.72
N ARG A 186 12.17 7.76 7.23
CA ARG A 186 11.85 7.72 8.67
C ARG A 186 11.89 6.32 9.27
N TYR A 187 11.69 5.29 8.46
CA TYR A 187 11.54 3.92 8.95
C TYR A 187 12.66 2.97 8.51
N ASN A 188 13.61 3.44 7.72
CA ASN A 188 14.80 2.69 7.32
C ASN A 188 16.01 2.97 8.22
N LYS A 189 15.79 3.50 9.43
CA LYS A 189 16.80 3.73 10.47
C LYS A 189 16.72 2.62 11.51
#